data_AF-A0A6L9ZNG4-F1
#
_entry.id   AF-A0A6L9ZNG4-F1
#
_cell.length_a   1.000
_cell.length_b   1.000
_cell.length_c   1.000
_cell.angle_alpha   90.00
_cell.angle_beta   90.00
_cell.angle_gamma   90.00
#
_symmetry.space_group_name_H-M   'P 1'
#
loop_
_entity.id
_entity.type
_entity.pdbx_description
1 polymer ?
#
loop_
_entity_poly.entity_id
_entity_poly.type
_entity_poly.pdbx_seq_one_letter_code
_entity_poly.pdbx_strand_id
1 'polypeptide(L)'
;MLKSKRQRGVKLTNQGFRKLTQAKTDAEIDENKRYTLESLSEKTGLTPNTLSKVLTGSVGVDKRTLKYCFHTFNLTLTEDDYLYLKSNQDNLAEINSIPPAETSSFLEPDYNSPFDVLRDRHNTLQTKKMVQPQDDLQPRPPTAPGGQMPLDSVFYIDRPIIESLCYESIQQPGTPLNIRAPKQMGKTSLMSRIIAYAKSLGYQTVSLNLQLTDAEILHNLERFLQWFCARISKELEFPNQIADFWDNSLGSKSTATDYFNDIILANLDRPLVIAIDELNQLFAYPDIAREFIQLLRTWSEQAKARVAESNSWHKLRLVTVHSTEIMIPPSINPSLLNTGLVMNLPEFTPAQVQDLAQRYEQEINEQQIEQLITFIGAHPYRLQLAFYYLQQQTITLEELLENSERATALYAEHLQQQWWNLQRYDELLPIFTEIVNNSKPIEIKVFLGYKLQNMGLVHLEGDRASLSCELFRPFFMGVLN
;
A
#
# COMPACT_ATOMS: atom_id res chain seq x y z
N MET A 1 39.23 -14.68 21.90
CA MET A 1 38.30 -15.14 20.84
C MET A 1 37.28 -14.03 20.58
N LEU A 2 37.32 -13.43 19.40
CA LEU A 2 36.44 -12.34 18.97
C LEU A 2 34.99 -12.86 18.85
N LYS A 3 34.06 -12.27 19.61
CA LYS A 3 32.62 -12.56 19.49
C LYS A 3 32.14 -12.11 18.11
N SER A 4 31.64 -13.06 17.32
CA SER A 4 31.06 -12.86 15.99
C SER A 4 29.93 -11.83 16.04
N LYS A 5 30.13 -10.71 15.32
CA LYS A 5 29.12 -9.66 15.12
C LYS A 5 27.97 -10.30 14.31
N ARG A 6 26.81 -10.54 14.92
CA ARG A 6 25.60 -11.01 14.21
C ARG A 6 25.25 -10.00 13.11
N GLN A 7 25.54 -10.32 11.85
CA GLN A 7 25.07 -9.58 10.68
C GLN A 7 23.54 -9.67 10.62
N ARG A 8 22.85 -8.52 10.62
CA ARG A 8 21.39 -8.45 10.43
C ARG A 8 21.06 -8.53 8.93
N GLY A 9 19.86 -9.05 8.63
CA GLY A 9 19.45 -9.63 7.35
C GLY A 9 19.69 -8.80 6.08
N VAL A 10 19.68 -9.50 4.95
CA VAL A 10 19.83 -9.00 3.58
C VAL A 10 18.49 -8.84 2.88
N LYS A 11 18.40 -7.89 1.95
CA LYS A 11 17.25 -7.72 1.04
C LYS A 11 17.70 -7.91 -0.40
N LEU A 12 16.81 -8.33 -1.28
CA LEU A 12 17.10 -8.34 -2.71
C LEU A 12 17.25 -6.90 -3.24
N THR A 13 18.22 -6.69 -4.12
CA THR A 13 18.25 -5.50 -4.98
C THR A 13 17.12 -5.58 -6.02
N ASN A 14 16.83 -4.46 -6.69
CA ASN A 14 15.90 -4.49 -7.84
C ASN A 14 16.36 -5.49 -8.92
N GLN A 15 17.67 -5.64 -9.11
CA GLN A 15 18.25 -6.62 -10.03
C GLN A 15 17.98 -8.07 -9.56
N GLY A 16 18.31 -8.40 -8.31
CA GLY A 16 18.06 -9.73 -7.76
C GLY A 16 16.56 -10.07 -7.72
N PHE A 17 15.71 -9.08 -7.44
CA PHE A 17 14.27 -9.25 -7.47
C PHE A 17 13.73 -9.53 -8.88
N ARG A 18 14.15 -8.75 -9.88
CA ARG A 18 13.79 -8.99 -11.30
C ARG A 18 14.26 -10.36 -11.77
N LYS A 19 15.50 -10.73 -11.46
CA LYS A 19 16.09 -12.03 -11.82
C LYS A 19 15.29 -13.21 -11.24
N LEU A 20 14.93 -13.13 -9.96
CA LEU A 20 14.12 -14.15 -9.30
C LEU A 20 12.68 -14.20 -9.85
N THR A 21 12.08 -13.04 -10.12
CA THR A 21 10.69 -12.94 -10.63
C THR A 21 10.59 -13.44 -12.07
N GLN A 22 11.60 -13.15 -12.91
CA GLN A 22 11.67 -13.65 -14.27
C GLN A 22 11.78 -15.18 -14.28
N ALA A 23 12.75 -15.74 -13.56
CA ALA A 23 12.93 -17.20 -13.51
C ALA A 23 11.72 -17.92 -12.90
N LYS A 24 11.00 -17.27 -11.97
CA LYS A 24 9.72 -17.77 -11.48
C LYS A 24 8.69 -17.81 -12.61
N THR A 25 8.53 -16.72 -13.36
CA THR A 25 7.56 -16.60 -14.45
C THR A 25 7.84 -17.61 -15.56
N ASP A 26 9.11 -17.78 -15.94
CA ASP A 26 9.54 -18.76 -16.93
C ASP A 26 9.19 -20.19 -16.47
N ALA A 27 9.43 -20.50 -15.19
CA ALA A 27 9.05 -21.79 -14.61
C ALA A 27 7.53 -22.00 -14.48
N GLU A 28 6.71 -20.94 -14.39
CA GLU A 28 5.23 -21.06 -14.41
C GLU A 28 4.72 -21.39 -15.82
N ILE A 29 5.39 -20.84 -16.84
CA ILE A 29 5.09 -21.10 -18.25
C ILE A 29 5.49 -22.54 -18.60
N ASP A 30 6.69 -22.98 -18.22
CA ASP A 30 7.19 -24.32 -18.51
C ASP A 30 6.39 -25.43 -17.81
N GLU A 31 5.97 -25.21 -16.57
CA GLU A 31 5.20 -26.19 -15.79
C GLU A 31 3.67 -26.04 -15.99
N ASN A 32 3.21 -25.06 -16.78
CA ASN A 32 1.80 -24.68 -16.97
C ASN A 32 1.01 -24.62 -15.65
N LYS A 33 1.66 -24.11 -14.60
CA LYS A 33 1.14 -24.07 -13.23
C LYS A 33 1.59 -22.79 -12.54
N ARG A 34 0.62 -22.05 -11.97
CA ARG A 34 0.93 -20.85 -11.17
C ARG A 34 1.49 -21.24 -9.81
N TYR A 35 2.53 -20.54 -9.37
CA TYR A 35 3.10 -20.74 -8.04
C TYR A 35 2.40 -19.85 -7.01
N THR A 36 1.60 -20.48 -6.15
CA THR A 36 1.14 -19.89 -4.88
C THR A 36 2.28 -19.89 -3.85
N LEU A 37 2.13 -19.15 -2.75
CA LEU A 37 3.13 -19.14 -1.68
C LEU A 37 3.28 -20.52 -1.03
N GLU A 38 2.21 -21.32 -0.99
CA GLU A 38 2.20 -22.69 -0.49
C GLU A 38 2.99 -23.60 -1.44
N SER A 39 2.76 -23.50 -2.75
CA SER A 39 3.51 -24.29 -3.74
C SER A 39 5.00 -23.90 -3.76
N LEU A 40 5.33 -22.62 -3.53
CA LEU A 40 6.73 -22.19 -3.38
C LEU A 40 7.33 -22.64 -2.06
N SER A 41 6.54 -22.66 -1.00
CA SER A 41 6.98 -23.16 0.32
C SER A 41 7.38 -24.62 0.24
N GLU A 42 6.57 -25.43 -0.44
CA GLU A 42 6.87 -26.84 -0.72
C GLU A 42 8.14 -27.01 -1.57
N LYS A 43 8.33 -26.16 -2.59
CA LYS A 43 9.47 -26.26 -3.53
C LYS A 43 10.79 -25.74 -2.96
N THR A 44 10.74 -24.71 -2.10
CA THR A 44 11.91 -24.04 -1.51
C THR A 44 12.28 -24.56 -0.13
N GLY A 45 11.38 -25.27 0.56
CA GLY A 45 11.53 -25.67 1.97
C GLY A 45 11.47 -24.50 2.96
N LEU A 46 11.09 -23.30 2.50
CA LEU A 46 10.97 -22.10 3.32
C LEU A 46 9.50 -21.88 3.71
N THR A 47 9.24 -21.28 4.89
CA THR A 47 7.86 -20.98 5.28
C THR A 47 7.23 -19.93 4.35
N PRO A 48 5.91 -19.96 4.12
CA PRO A 48 5.22 -18.97 3.28
C PRO A 48 5.47 -17.52 3.73
N ASN A 49 5.60 -17.32 5.05
CA ASN A 49 5.92 -16.02 5.64
C ASN A 49 7.35 -15.54 5.29
N THR A 50 8.32 -16.45 5.27
CA THR A 50 9.70 -16.12 4.85
C THR A 50 9.76 -15.82 3.36
N LEU A 51 9.04 -16.57 2.52
CA LEU A 51 8.93 -16.29 1.08
C LEU A 51 8.24 -14.97 0.80
N SER A 52 7.18 -14.65 1.54
CA SER A 52 6.52 -13.34 1.48
C SER A 52 7.50 -12.21 1.78
N LYS A 53 8.38 -12.34 2.79
CA LYS A 53 9.41 -11.33 3.09
C LYS A 53 10.44 -11.18 1.96
N VAL A 54 10.84 -12.27 1.32
CA VAL A 54 11.75 -12.24 0.16
C VAL A 54 11.11 -11.55 -1.04
N LEU A 55 9.85 -11.89 -1.35
CA LEU A 55 9.13 -11.39 -2.53
C LEU A 55 8.55 -9.98 -2.34
N THR A 56 8.33 -9.53 -1.11
CA THR A 56 7.84 -8.16 -0.82
C THR A 56 8.96 -7.18 -0.51
N GLY A 57 10.19 -7.66 -0.25
CA GLY A 57 11.33 -6.81 0.13
C GLY A 57 11.12 -6.00 1.42
N SER A 58 10.10 -6.32 2.22
CA SER A 58 9.63 -5.51 3.35
C SER A 58 10.58 -5.56 4.55
N VAL A 59 11.20 -6.70 4.83
CA VAL A 59 12.14 -6.94 5.95
C VAL A 59 13.35 -7.74 5.46
N GLY A 60 14.54 -7.47 6.01
CA GLY A 60 15.75 -8.25 5.67
C GLY A 60 15.64 -9.69 6.15
N VAL A 61 15.97 -10.63 5.27
CA VAL A 61 16.01 -12.08 5.54
C VAL A 61 17.46 -12.56 5.65
N ASP A 62 17.70 -13.77 6.14
CA ASP A 62 19.08 -14.29 6.16
C ASP A 62 19.61 -14.53 4.73
N LYS A 63 20.92 -14.33 4.50
CA LYS A 63 21.54 -14.55 3.19
C LYS A 63 21.37 -15.99 2.69
N ARG A 64 21.30 -16.95 3.62
CA ARG A 64 20.99 -18.36 3.31
C ARG A 64 19.59 -18.52 2.72
N THR A 65 18.60 -17.75 3.21
CA THR A 65 17.23 -17.75 2.68
C THR A 65 17.20 -17.31 1.22
N LEU A 66 17.87 -16.22 0.86
CA LEU A 66 17.96 -15.77 -0.53
C LEU A 66 18.64 -16.81 -1.42
N LYS A 67 19.68 -17.47 -0.92
CA LYS A 67 20.39 -18.52 -1.65
C LYS A 67 19.48 -19.72 -1.95
N TYR A 68 18.64 -20.14 -1.00
CA TYR A 68 17.67 -21.22 -1.23
C TYR A 68 16.59 -20.82 -2.25
N CYS A 69 16.05 -19.61 -2.15
CA CYS A 69 15.08 -19.10 -3.13
C CYS A 69 15.67 -19.10 -4.55
N PHE A 70 16.89 -18.59 -4.73
CA PHE A 70 17.53 -18.53 -6.04
C PHE A 70 17.84 -19.93 -6.59
N HIS A 71 18.36 -20.81 -5.74
CA HIS A 71 18.70 -22.17 -6.17
C HIS A 71 17.47 -22.97 -6.62
N THR A 72 16.29 -22.70 -6.05
CA THR A 72 15.03 -23.37 -6.42
C THR A 72 14.66 -23.12 -7.89
N PHE A 73 15.12 -22.01 -8.47
CA PHE A 73 14.92 -21.66 -9.88
C PHE A 73 16.22 -21.81 -10.70
N ASN A 74 17.17 -22.63 -10.25
CA ASN A 74 18.48 -22.82 -10.87
C ASN A 74 19.30 -21.52 -11.04
N LEU A 75 19.04 -20.51 -10.20
CA LEU A 75 19.78 -19.26 -10.19
C LEU A 75 20.92 -19.29 -9.16
N THR A 76 22.01 -18.60 -9.50
CA THR A 76 23.10 -18.30 -8.55
C THR A 76 22.94 -16.88 -8.03
N LEU A 77 22.89 -16.74 -6.70
CA LEU A 77 22.86 -15.45 -6.01
C LEU A 77 24.26 -14.79 -6.05
N THR A 78 24.38 -13.65 -6.72
CA THR A 78 25.63 -12.84 -6.80
C THR A 78 25.59 -11.66 -5.82
N GLU A 79 26.71 -10.95 -5.63
CA GLU A 79 26.79 -9.82 -4.71
C GLU A 79 25.92 -8.63 -5.13
N ASP A 80 25.65 -8.49 -6.43
CA ASP A 80 24.74 -7.46 -6.98
C ASP A 80 23.25 -7.79 -6.74
N ASP A 81 22.92 -9.02 -6.37
CA ASP A 81 21.54 -9.47 -6.19
C ASP A 81 20.97 -9.09 -4.79
N TYR A 82 21.78 -8.64 -3.83
CA TYR A 82 21.32 -8.36 -2.47
C TYR A 82 22.09 -7.23 -1.74
N LEU A 83 21.45 -6.61 -0.74
CA LEU A 83 22.00 -5.53 0.10
C LEU A 83 21.92 -5.88 1.59
N TYR A 84 22.96 -5.56 2.35
CA TYR A 84 22.96 -5.65 3.81
C TYR A 84 22.32 -4.42 4.46
N LEU A 85 21.48 -4.63 5.47
CA LEU A 85 20.90 -3.54 6.26
C LEU A 85 21.95 -2.97 7.24
N LYS A 86 22.30 -1.67 7.12
CA LYS A 86 23.20 -0.96 8.05
C LYS A 86 22.51 -0.66 9.40
N SER A 87 23.25 -0.68 10.50
CA SER A 87 22.76 -0.35 11.85
C SER A 87 22.80 1.15 12.15
N ASN A 88 21.72 1.70 12.72
CA ASN A 88 21.62 3.07 13.26
C ASN A 88 22.46 3.29 14.55
N GLN A 89 23.73 2.89 14.57
CA GLN A 89 24.64 3.12 15.70
C GLN A 89 25.86 3.99 15.36
N ASP A 90 26.03 4.43 14.11
CA ASP A 90 27.17 5.26 13.71
C ASP A 90 26.89 6.79 13.82
N ASN A 91 25.67 7.21 14.20
CA ASN A 91 25.29 8.63 14.32
C ASN A 91 25.20 9.16 15.78
N LEU A 92 25.62 8.39 16.78
CA LEU A 92 25.50 8.74 18.21
C LEU A 92 26.85 8.74 18.96
N ALA A 93 27.99 8.67 18.25
CA ALA A 93 29.32 8.60 18.86
C ALA A 93 29.96 9.97 19.17
N GLU A 94 29.32 11.08 18.82
CA GLU A 94 29.70 12.42 19.28
C GLU A 94 28.59 12.93 20.21
N ILE A 95 28.74 12.68 21.52
CA ILE A 95 28.31 13.51 22.66
C ILE A 95 28.38 12.64 23.93
N ASN A 96 29.45 12.90 24.68
CA ASN A 96 29.63 12.80 26.12
C ASN A 96 29.77 11.46 26.86
N SER A 97 30.95 11.39 27.47
CA SER A 97 31.58 10.49 28.42
C SER A 97 30.99 10.54 29.85
N ILE A 98 30.95 9.39 30.55
CA ILE A 98 31.47 9.06 31.92
C ILE A 98 30.69 7.84 32.54
N PRO A 99 31.32 6.94 33.35
CA PRO A 99 30.85 5.57 33.72
C PRO A 99 30.56 5.40 35.26
N PRO A 100 30.54 4.21 35.93
CA PRO A 100 30.23 2.78 35.59
C PRO A 100 29.28 2.03 36.59
N ALA A 101 29.08 0.71 36.33
CA ALA A 101 28.67 -0.41 37.23
C ALA A 101 27.15 -0.57 37.50
N GLU A 102 26.52 -1.75 37.65
CA GLU A 102 26.94 -3.10 38.08
C GLU A 102 26.22 -4.28 37.37
N THR A 103 26.82 -5.47 37.46
CA THR A 103 26.41 -6.78 36.92
C THR A 103 25.56 -7.64 37.88
N SER A 104 24.57 -8.36 37.35
CA SER A 104 24.08 -9.70 37.82
C SER A 104 23.04 -10.22 36.81
N SER A 105 23.38 -11.19 35.95
CA SER A 105 23.24 -12.66 36.10
C SER A 105 21.79 -13.17 36.02
N PHE A 106 21.46 -13.99 35.00
CA PHE A 106 21.19 -15.44 35.11
C PHE A 106 20.49 -16.04 33.87
N LEU A 107 21.18 -17.01 33.26
CA LEU A 107 20.77 -18.31 32.67
C LEU A 107 19.56 -18.43 31.70
N GLU A 108 19.86 -18.87 30.46
CA GLU A 108 18.98 -19.66 29.59
C GLU A 108 19.07 -21.16 29.93
N PRO A 109 18.08 -21.97 29.50
CA PRO A 109 18.48 -23.13 28.69
C PRO A 109 17.59 -23.47 27.48
N ASP A 110 18.29 -24.12 26.55
CA ASP A 110 17.94 -24.85 25.33
C ASP A 110 16.61 -25.61 25.29
N TYR A 111 15.99 -25.63 24.10
CA TYR A 111 15.10 -26.71 23.67
C TYR A 111 15.45 -27.21 22.25
N ASN A 112 15.84 -28.49 22.20
CA ASN A 112 15.93 -29.30 21.00
C ASN A 112 14.53 -29.67 20.48
N SER A 113 14.35 -29.56 19.16
CA SER A 113 13.29 -30.21 18.38
C SER A 113 13.57 -31.72 18.25
N PRO A 114 12.54 -32.56 18.14
CA PRO A 114 12.27 -33.14 16.82
C PRO A 114 10.77 -33.29 16.47
N PHE A 115 10.40 -32.79 15.28
CA PHE A 115 9.19 -33.16 14.55
C PHE A 115 9.47 -34.40 13.70
N ASP A 116 8.63 -35.43 13.81
CA ASP A 116 7.97 -36.08 12.67
C ASP A 116 6.98 -37.13 13.17
N VAL A 117 5.78 -37.16 12.57
CA VAL A 117 5.05 -38.34 12.06
C VAL A 117 3.58 -37.95 11.76
N LEU A 118 3.33 -37.81 10.45
CA LEU A 118 2.19 -38.30 9.63
C LEU A 118 0.76 -37.82 9.97
N ARG A 119 0.18 -37.02 9.06
CA ARG A 119 -0.74 -37.41 7.95
C ARG A 119 -2.13 -37.84 8.42
N ASP A 120 -3.12 -36.99 8.15
CA ASP A 120 -4.19 -37.26 7.17
C ASP A 120 -5.29 -36.20 7.31
N ARG A 121 -5.59 -35.52 6.21
CA ARG A 121 -6.93 -35.09 5.77
C ARG A 121 -6.80 -34.20 4.54
N HIS A 122 -6.95 -34.84 3.39
CA HIS A 122 -7.34 -34.18 2.16
C HIS A 122 -8.72 -33.52 2.37
N ASN A 123 -8.80 -32.21 2.15
CA ASN A 123 -10.03 -31.56 1.72
C ASN A 123 -9.65 -30.43 0.76
N THR A 124 -9.85 -30.72 -0.52
CA THR A 124 -9.66 -29.83 -1.65
C THR A 124 -10.76 -28.76 -1.60
N LEU A 125 -10.43 -27.54 -1.16
CA LEU A 125 -11.31 -26.39 -1.32
C LEU A 125 -11.16 -25.87 -2.75
N GLN A 126 -12.17 -26.18 -3.57
CA GLN A 126 -12.34 -25.61 -4.90
C GLN A 126 -12.48 -24.10 -4.78
N THR A 127 -11.51 -23.36 -5.33
CA THR A 127 -11.64 -21.94 -5.62
C THR A 127 -12.76 -21.75 -6.64
N LYS A 128 -13.96 -21.44 -6.15
CA LYS A 128 -15.07 -20.97 -7.00
C LYS A 128 -14.58 -19.69 -7.70
N LYS A 129 -14.33 -19.79 -9.01
CA LYS A 129 -14.27 -18.63 -9.90
C LYS A 129 -15.51 -17.78 -9.62
N MET A 130 -15.31 -16.52 -9.26
CA MET A 130 -16.37 -15.51 -9.41
C MET A 130 -16.63 -15.40 -10.90
N VAL A 131 -17.60 -16.17 -11.39
CA VAL A 131 -18.24 -15.91 -12.67
C VAL A 131 -19.07 -14.65 -12.44
N GLN A 132 -18.63 -13.55 -13.04
CA GLN A 132 -19.47 -12.37 -13.20
C GLN A 132 -20.75 -12.80 -13.94
N PRO A 133 -21.94 -12.33 -13.54
CA PRO A 133 -23.11 -12.45 -14.40
C PRO A 133 -22.80 -11.66 -15.67
N GLN A 134 -22.56 -12.36 -16.78
CA GLN A 134 -22.55 -11.76 -18.12
C GLN A 134 -23.99 -11.52 -18.54
N ASP A 135 -24.66 -10.55 -17.93
CA ASP A 135 -25.89 -9.97 -18.46
C ASP A 135 -25.55 -8.59 -19.01
N ASP A 136 -25.57 -8.46 -20.34
CA ASP A 136 -25.60 -7.25 -21.17
C ASP A 136 -25.34 -5.92 -20.45
N LEU A 137 -24.08 -5.66 -20.09
CA LEU A 137 -23.64 -4.32 -19.70
C LEU A 137 -23.45 -3.49 -20.97
N GLN A 138 -24.50 -2.80 -21.40
CA GLN A 138 -24.38 -1.72 -22.39
C GLN A 138 -23.33 -0.71 -21.89
N PRO A 139 -22.33 -0.33 -22.71
CA PRO A 139 -21.32 0.64 -22.30
C PRO A 139 -22.01 1.96 -22.01
N ARG A 140 -22.07 2.33 -20.72
CA ARG A 140 -22.41 3.71 -20.35
C ARG A 140 -21.34 4.62 -20.96
N PRO A 141 -21.70 5.81 -21.48
CA PRO A 141 -20.71 6.76 -21.95
C PRO A 141 -19.70 7.02 -20.83
N PRO A 142 -18.40 7.14 -21.15
CA PRO A 142 -17.38 7.39 -20.15
C PRO A 142 -17.76 8.63 -19.33
N THR A 143 -17.77 8.51 -18.02
CA THR A 143 -17.78 9.69 -17.14
C THR A 143 -16.39 10.29 -17.07
N ALA A 144 -16.30 11.60 -16.88
CA ALA A 144 -15.01 12.28 -16.69
C ALA A 144 -14.16 11.55 -15.61
N PRO A 145 -12.90 11.20 -15.93
CA PRO A 145 -12.00 10.51 -14.98
C PRO A 145 -11.69 11.34 -13.74
N GLY A 146 -11.27 10.68 -12.65
CA GLY A 146 -10.77 11.35 -11.44
C GLY A 146 -11.47 10.92 -10.14
N GLY A 147 -12.68 10.38 -10.25
CA GLY A 147 -13.44 9.85 -9.12
C GLY A 147 -13.15 8.38 -8.78
N GLN A 148 -13.78 7.92 -7.69
CA GLN A 148 -13.90 6.49 -7.40
C GLN A 148 -14.65 5.80 -8.53
N MET A 149 -14.08 4.71 -9.07
CA MET A 149 -14.72 3.94 -10.12
C MET A 149 -15.81 3.03 -9.56
N PRO A 150 -17.00 2.99 -10.20
CA PRO A 150 -18.04 2.01 -9.91
C PRO A 150 -17.52 0.56 -9.98
N LEU A 151 -18.20 -0.35 -9.29
CA LEU A 151 -17.86 -1.77 -9.28
C LEU A 151 -18.07 -2.43 -10.64
N ASP A 152 -19.06 -1.97 -11.39
CA ASP A 152 -19.44 -2.40 -12.75
C ASP A 152 -18.68 -1.65 -13.85
N SER A 153 -17.72 -0.79 -13.51
CA SER A 153 -16.98 0.00 -14.50
C SER A 153 -16.10 -0.90 -15.37
N VAL A 154 -16.41 -0.93 -16.67
CA VAL A 154 -15.59 -1.57 -17.71
C VAL A 154 -14.22 -0.92 -17.88
N PHE A 155 -13.99 0.28 -17.34
CA PHE A 155 -12.72 1.00 -17.42
C PHE A 155 -11.78 0.71 -16.24
N TYR A 156 -12.19 -0.11 -15.27
CA TYR A 156 -11.31 -0.53 -14.19
C TYR A 156 -10.33 -1.61 -14.67
N ILE A 157 -9.04 -1.32 -14.56
CA ILE A 157 -7.99 -2.29 -14.86
C ILE A 157 -7.67 -3.09 -13.60
N ASP A 158 -7.88 -4.39 -13.71
CA ASP A 158 -7.64 -5.32 -12.61
C ASP A 158 -6.14 -5.36 -12.25
N ARG A 159 -5.90 -5.56 -10.95
CA ARG A 159 -4.57 -5.80 -10.40
C ARG A 159 -4.55 -7.16 -9.69
N PRO A 160 -4.53 -8.28 -10.43
CA PRO A 160 -4.87 -9.60 -9.88
C PRO A 160 -4.08 -9.99 -8.64
N ILE A 161 -2.77 -9.72 -8.59
CA ILE A 161 -1.92 -10.04 -7.44
C ILE A 161 -2.31 -9.19 -6.22
N ILE A 162 -2.47 -7.88 -6.41
CA ILE A 162 -2.80 -6.94 -5.32
C ILE A 162 -4.20 -7.25 -4.78
N GLU A 163 -5.17 -7.45 -5.66
CA GLU A 163 -6.55 -7.77 -5.28
C GLU A 163 -6.63 -9.11 -4.56
N SER A 164 -5.99 -10.16 -5.08
CA SER A 164 -5.98 -11.48 -4.44
C SER A 164 -5.40 -11.41 -3.02
N LEU A 165 -4.26 -10.74 -2.85
CA LEU A 165 -3.67 -10.55 -1.53
C LEU A 165 -4.57 -9.76 -0.57
N CYS A 166 -5.28 -8.73 -1.07
CA CYS A 166 -6.25 -8.00 -0.25
C CYS A 166 -7.42 -8.90 0.18
N TYR A 167 -7.98 -9.68 -0.75
CA TYR A 167 -9.11 -10.57 -0.52
C TYR A 167 -8.77 -11.70 0.45
N GLU A 168 -7.58 -12.30 0.33
CA GLU A 168 -7.08 -13.29 1.29
C GLU A 168 -6.87 -12.66 2.67
N SER A 169 -6.31 -11.45 2.71
CA SER A 169 -6.00 -10.77 3.97
C SER A 169 -7.26 -10.43 4.77
N ILE A 170 -8.31 -9.89 4.14
CA ILE A 170 -9.53 -9.51 4.89
C ILE A 170 -10.31 -10.70 5.45
N GLN A 171 -10.01 -11.93 5.03
CA GLN A 171 -10.62 -13.12 5.64
C GLN A 171 -10.04 -13.40 7.03
N GLN A 172 -8.81 -12.97 7.30
CA GLN A 172 -8.13 -13.20 8.58
C GLN A 172 -8.64 -12.26 9.67
N PRO A 173 -8.88 -12.76 10.91
CA PRO A 173 -9.22 -11.93 12.06
C PRO A 173 -8.16 -10.87 12.35
N GLY A 174 -8.63 -9.66 12.68
CA GLY A 174 -7.76 -8.56 13.08
C GLY A 174 -6.86 -8.02 11.99
N THR A 175 -7.08 -8.35 10.70
CA THR A 175 -6.25 -7.85 9.60
C THR A 175 -6.18 -6.32 9.60
N PRO A 176 -4.97 -5.74 9.66
CA PRO A 176 -4.72 -4.36 9.27
C PRO A 176 -4.19 -4.35 7.84
N LEU A 177 -5.03 -3.93 6.89
CA LEU A 177 -4.70 -3.74 5.49
C LEU A 177 -4.51 -2.25 5.23
N ASN A 178 -3.33 -1.83 4.81
CA ASN A 178 -3.00 -0.43 4.54
C ASN A 178 -2.74 -0.23 3.04
N ILE A 179 -3.60 0.52 2.36
CA ILE A 179 -3.47 0.85 0.93
C ILE A 179 -2.87 2.25 0.81
N ARG A 180 -1.75 2.37 0.10
CA ARG A 180 -1.07 3.65 -0.09
C ARG A 180 -0.50 3.79 -1.47
N ALA A 181 -0.55 5.00 -1.98
CA ALA A 181 -0.04 5.43 -3.29
C ALA A 181 -0.31 6.93 -3.43
N PRO A 182 0.26 7.61 -4.44
CA PRO A 182 -0.15 8.96 -4.80
C PRO A 182 -1.67 9.07 -5.03
N LYS A 183 -2.25 10.28 -4.91
CA LYS A 183 -3.64 10.52 -5.34
C LYS A 183 -3.87 9.99 -6.75
N GLN A 184 -5.11 9.61 -7.02
CA GLN A 184 -5.57 9.18 -8.34
C GLN A 184 -4.90 7.90 -8.90
N MET A 185 -4.24 7.11 -8.05
CA MET A 185 -3.73 5.76 -8.38
C MET A 185 -4.79 4.64 -8.24
N GLY A 186 -6.05 4.98 -7.94
CA GLY A 186 -7.16 4.03 -7.79
C GLY A 186 -7.30 3.37 -6.41
N LYS A 187 -6.79 4.03 -5.35
CA LYS A 187 -6.86 3.50 -3.97
C LYS A 187 -8.30 3.27 -3.49
N THR A 188 -9.15 4.29 -3.57
CA THR A 188 -10.57 4.21 -3.19
C THR A 188 -11.35 3.22 -4.05
N SER A 189 -11.01 3.10 -5.34
CA SER A 189 -11.59 2.11 -6.25
C SER A 189 -11.26 0.67 -5.83
N LEU A 190 -10.03 0.42 -5.37
CA LEU A 190 -9.62 -0.88 -4.81
C LEU A 190 -10.30 -1.14 -3.45
N MET A 191 -10.32 -0.15 -2.55
CA MET A 191 -11.02 -0.26 -1.27
C MET A 191 -12.49 -0.66 -1.45
N SER A 192 -13.17 -0.06 -2.43
CA SER A 192 -14.58 -0.35 -2.73
C SER A 192 -14.79 -1.79 -3.19
N ARG A 193 -13.86 -2.33 -3.98
CA ARG A 193 -13.87 -3.74 -4.41
C ARG A 193 -13.61 -4.70 -3.26
N ILE A 194 -12.71 -4.34 -2.35
CA ILE A 194 -12.47 -5.10 -1.11
C ILE A 194 -13.73 -5.13 -0.23
N ILE A 195 -14.43 -3.98 -0.10
CA ILE A 195 -15.72 -3.91 0.62
C ILE A 195 -16.77 -4.78 -0.08
N ALA A 196 -16.88 -4.71 -1.41
CA ALA A 196 -17.82 -5.53 -2.17
C ALA A 196 -17.55 -7.03 -2.01
N TYR A 197 -16.28 -7.42 -2.03
CA TYR A 197 -15.85 -8.78 -1.76
C TYR A 197 -16.16 -9.21 -0.32
N ALA A 198 -15.93 -8.35 0.69
CA ALA A 198 -16.32 -8.64 2.07
C ALA A 198 -17.84 -8.86 2.21
N LYS A 199 -18.65 -8.03 1.53
CA LYS A 199 -20.11 -8.19 1.48
C LYS A 199 -20.51 -9.53 0.85
N SER A 200 -19.82 -9.98 -0.20
CA SER A 200 -20.13 -11.28 -0.84
C SER A 200 -19.78 -12.47 0.05
N LEU A 201 -18.87 -12.31 1.02
CA LEU A 201 -18.62 -13.27 2.11
C LEU A 201 -19.64 -13.17 3.26
N GLY A 202 -20.62 -12.26 3.17
CA GLY A 202 -21.65 -12.04 4.18
C GLY A 202 -21.23 -11.12 5.32
N TYR A 203 -20.06 -10.47 5.25
CA TYR A 203 -19.56 -9.61 6.33
C TYR A 203 -20.36 -8.30 6.43
N GLN A 204 -20.44 -7.72 7.63
CA GLN A 204 -20.79 -6.31 7.77
C GLN A 204 -19.63 -5.46 7.28
N THR A 205 -19.96 -4.31 6.70
CA THR A 205 -18.94 -3.38 6.22
C THR A 205 -19.33 -1.95 6.54
N VAL A 206 -18.39 -1.17 7.05
CA VAL A 206 -18.53 0.27 7.24
C VAL A 206 -17.42 0.97 6.47
N SER A 207 -17.76 2.03 5.75
CA SER A 207 -16.80 2.89 5.06
C SER A 207 -16.89 4.30 5.60
N LEU A 208 -15.73 4.86 5.95
CA LEU A 208 -15.58 6.19 6.51
C LEU A 208 -14.64 6.98 5.62
N ASN A 209 -15.02 8.19 5.25
CA ASN A 209 -14.12 9.14 4.59
C ASN A 209 -13.84 10.28 5.57
N LEU A 210 -12.59 10.46 5.98
CA LEU A 210 -12.20 11.48 6.95
C LEU A 210 -12.25 12.91 6.39
N GLN A 211 -12.45 13.10 5.09
CA GLN A 211 -12.76 14.42 4.51
C GLN A 211 -14.14 14.95 4.94
N LEU A 212 -15.04 14.07 5.41
CA LEU A 212 -16.36 14.45 5.91
C LEU A 212 -16.34 14.87 7.39
N THR A 213 -15.17 14.86 8.03
CA THR A 213 -15.03 15.24 9.44
C THR A 213 -14.70 16.72 9.54
N ASP A 214 -15.50 17.46 10.33
CA ASP A 214 -15.24 18.87 10.59
C ASP A 214 -13.89 19.07 11.32
N ALA A 215 -13.18 20.15 10.98
CA ALA A 215 -11.89 20.47 11.59
C ALA A 215 -11.97 20.56 13.13
N GLU A 216 -13.08 21.08 13.68
CA GLU A 216 -13.30 21.17 15.13
C GLU A 216 -13.28 19.81 15.83
N ILE A 217 -13.74 18.75 15.16
CA ILE A 217 -13.70 17.38 15.66
C ILE A 217 -12.27 16.83 15.60
N LEU A 218 -11.54 17.16 14.54
CA LEU A 218 -10.14 16.76 14.32
C LEU A 218 -9.13 17.48 15.22
N HIS A 219 -9.55 18.42 16.07
CA HIS A 219 -8.70 19.09 17.06
C HIS A 219 -8.75 18.47 18.46
N ASN A 220 -9.66 17.53 18.72
CA ASN A 220 -9.82 16.92 20.03
C ASN A 220 -10.01 15.40 19.92
N LEU A 221 -9.10 14.63 20.54
CA LEU A 221 -9.11 13.16 20.45
C LEU A 221 -10.43 12.55 20.95
N GLU A 222 -10.98 13.06 22.05
CA GLU A 222 -12.24 12.56 22.61
C GLU A 222 -13.40 12.79 21.65
N ARG A 223 -13.56 14.01 21.11
CA ARG A 223 -14.58 14.33 20.12
C ARG A 223 -14.42 13.49 18.85
N PHE A 224 -13.18 13.29 18.40
CA PHE A 224 -12.89 12.45 17.25
C PHE A 224 -13.29 10.99 17.48
N LEU A 225 -12.96 10.41 18.64
CA LEU A 225 -13.34 9.04 18.98
C LEU A 225 -14.85 8.89 19.16
N GLN A 226 -15.53 9.86 19.77
CA GLN A 226 -17.00 9.91 19.85
C GLN A 226 -17.62 9.95 18.45
N TRP A 227 -17.15 10.84 17.58
CA TRP A 227 -17.60 10.93 16.19
C TRP A 227 -17.38 9.62 15.44
N PHE A 228 -16.20 9.01 15.60
CA PHE A 228 -15.84 7.75 14.95
C PHE A 228 -16.79 6.61 15.37
N CYS A 229 -16.98 6.42 16.68
CA CYS A 229 -17.91 5.42 17.22
C CYS A 229 -19.38 5.70 16.82
N ALA A 230 -19.81 6.97 16.85
CA ALA A 230 -21.16 7.38 16.44
C ALA A 230 -21.40 7.09 14.94
N ARG A 231 -20.42 7.42 14.08
CA ARG A 231 -20.52 7.24 12.64
C ARG A 231 -20.62 5.77 12.27
N ILE A 232 -19.84 4.91 12.93
CA ILE A 232 -19.89 3.45 12.74
C ILE A 232 -21.22 2.88 13.21
N SER A 233 -21.68 3.29 14.40
CA SER A 233 -22.98 2.84 14.93
C SER A 233 -24.11 3.21 13.96
N LYS A 234 -24.09 4.42 13.41
CA LYS A 234 -25.07 4.88 12.41
C LYS A 234 -25.05 4.04 11.13
N GLU A 235 -23.88 3.71 10.59
CA GLU A 235 -23.75 2.87 9.38
C GLU A 235 -24.15 1.41 9.63
N LEU A 236 -24.05 0.94 10.88
CA LEU A 236 -24.53 -0.39 11.29
C LEU A 236 -26.00 -0.39 11.75
N GLU A 237 -26.70 0.75 11.66
CA GLU A 237 -28.07 0.94 12.14
C GLU A 237 -28.26 0.64 13.65
N PHE A 238 -27.21 0.81 14.43
CA PHE A 238 -27.25 0.69 15.89
C PHE A 238 -27.72 1.99 16.54
N PRO A 239 -28.48 1.91 17.66
CA PRO A 239 -28.92 3.10 18.39
C PRO A 239 -27.71 3.91 18.87
N ASN A 240 -27.80 5.23 18.76
CA ASN A 240 -26.75 6.11 19.24
C ASN A 240 -26.76 6.19 20.77
N GLN A 241 -25.89 5.42 21.41
CA GLN A 241 -25.72 5.37 22.87
C GLN A 241 -24.48 6.13 23.35
N ILE A 242 -23.87 6.96 22.49
CA ILE A 242 -22.59 7.60 22.79
C ILE A 242 -22.68 8.49 24.04
N ALA A 243 -23.74 9.30 24.16
CA ALA A 243 -23.89 10.21 25.29
C ALA A 243 -24.01 9.48 26.64
N ASP A 244 -24.67 8.33 26.66
CA ASP A 244 -24.88 7.54 27.87
C ASP A 244 -23.66 6.67 28.22
N PHE A 245 -22.87 6.28 27.21
CA PHE A 245 -21.71 5.42 27.38
C PHE A 245 -20.43 6.21 27.74
N TRP A 246 -20.34 7.48 27.33
CA TRP A 246 -19.10 8.24 27.44
C TRP A 246 -18.90 8.88 28.83
N ASP A 247 -18.52 8.08 29.81
CA ASP A 247 -17.93 8.56 31.06
C ASP A 247 -16.40 8.65 30.90
N ASN A 248 -15.84 9.86 31.08
CA ASN A 248 -14.43 10.15 30.82
C ASN A 248 -13.50 9.73 31.98
N SER A 249 -14.01 8.99 32.96
CA SER A 249 -13.25 8.53 34.12
C SER A 249 -12.08 7.59 33.77
N LEU A 250 -12.20 6.82 32.69
CA LEU A 250 -11.19 5.85 32.20
C LEU A 250 -10.34 6.37 31.03
N GLY A 251 -10.66 7.56 30.52
CA GLY A 251 -10.01 8.18 29.36
C GLY A 251 -10.53 7.68 28.01
N SER A 252 -10.57 8.59 27.03
CA SER A 252 -11.26 8.42 25.75
C SER A 252 -10.88 7.17 24.93
N LYS A 253 -9.63 6.72 24.95
CA LYS A 253 -9.20 5.49 24.25
C LYS A 253 -9.76 4.22 24.89
N SER A 254 -9.83 4.17 26.22
CA SER A 254 -10.43 3.03 26.93
C SER A 254 -11.93 3.00 26.64
N THR A 255 -12.61 4.13 26.83
CA THR A 255 -14.05 4.26 26.55
C THR A 255 -14.39 3.88 25.10
N ALA A 256 -13.60 4.31 24.11
CA ALA A 256 -13.80 3.89 22.73
C ALA A 256 -13.60 2.39 22.51
N THR A 257 -12.62 1.79 23.19
CA THR A 257 -12.33 0.34 23.13
C THR A 257 -13.48 -0.46 23.73
N ASP A 258 -13.97 -0.05 24.91
CA ASP A 258 -15.08 -0.69 25.60
C ASP A 258 -16.37 -0.56 24.78
N TYR A 259 -16.63 0.62 24.19
CA TYR A 259 -17.77 0.82 23.28
C TYR A 259 -17.72 -0.14 22.09
N PHE A 260 -16.54 -0.29 21.48
CA PHE A 260 -16.36 -1.24 20.39
C PHE A 260 -16.61 -2.68 20.83
N ASN A 261 -16.10 -3.08 21.99
CA ASN A 261 -16.28 -4.44 22.47
C ASN A 261 -17.75 -4.73 22.82
N ASP A 262 -18.36 -3.87 23.64
CA ASP A 262 -19.62 -4.13 24.33
C ASP A 262 -20.84 -3.73 23.50
N ILE A 263 -20.74 -2.68 22.69
CA ILE A 263 -21.85 -2.18 21.89
C ILE A 263 -21.75 -2.64 20.44
N ILE A 264 -20.57 -2.51 19.81
CA ILE A 264 -20.43 -2.84 18.39
C ILE A 264 -20.24 -4.34 18.20
N LEU A 265 -19.12 -4.90 18.68
CA LEU A 265 -18.68 -6.24 18.31
C LEU A 265 -19.45 -7.35 19.04
N ALA A 266 -19.89 -7.12 20.28
CA ALA A 266 -20.72 -8.08 21.02
C ALA A 266 -22.07 -8.33 20.31
N ASN A 267 -22.67 -7.29 19.73
CA ASN A 267 -24.00 -7.35 19.08
C ASN A 267 -23.95 -7.75 17.59
N LEU A 268 -22.80 -8.20 17.09
CA LEU A 268 -22.63 -8.63 15.71
C LEU A 268 -22.52 -10.15 15.60
N ASP A 269 -23.37 -10.80 14.80
CA ASP A 269 -23.28 -12.24 14.54
C ASP A 269 -22.28 -12.59 13.43
N ARG A 270 -21.74 -11.57 12.76
CA ARG A 270 -20.86 -11.70 11.60
C ARG A 270 -19.65 -10.78 11.69
N PRO A 271 -18.53 -11.14 11.02
CA PRO A 271 -17.40 -10.26 10.79
C PRO A 271 -17.76 -8.84 10.37
N LEU A 272 -16.98 -7.86 10.84
CA LEU A 272 -17.05 -6.46 10.48
C LEU A 272 -15.75 -6.02 9.80
N VAL A 273 -15.87 -5.43 8.61
CA VAL A 273 -14.79 -4.71 7.94
C VAL A 273 -15.02 -3.21 8.08
N ILE A 274 -14.04 -2.49 8.61
CA ILE A 274 -14.06 -1.03 8.69
C ILE A 274 -13.02 -0.50 7.73
N ALA A 275 -13.47 0.25 6.73
CA ALA A 275 -12.63 0.89 5.75
C ALA A 275 -12.55 2.39 6.03
N ILE A 276 -11.34 2.90 6.26
CA ILE A 276 -11.06 4.30 6.58
C ILE A 276 -10.30 4.91 5.40
N ASP A 277 -11.02 5.71 4.61
CA ASP A 277 -10.46 6.46 3.50
C ASP A 277 -9.91 7.82 3.96
N GLU A 278 -8.92 8.32 3.20
CA GLU A 278 -8.28 9.61 3.43
C GLU A 278 -7.69 9.74 4.85
N LEU A 279 -7.06 8.68 5.37
CA LEU A 279 -6.41 8.69 6.69
C LEU A 279 -5.36 9.81 6.83
N ASN A 280 -4.76 10.23 5.71
CA ASN A 280 -3.85 11.37 5.64
C ASN A 280 -4.44 12.70 6.12
N GLN A 281 -5.77 12.86 6.24
CA GLN A 281 -6.36 14.07 6.83
C GLN A 281 -5.92 14.26 8.29
N LEU A 282 -5.70 13.17 9.02
CA LEU A 282 -5.22 13.24 10.40
C LEU A 282 -3.78 13.73 10.51
N PHE A 283 -3.00 13.72 9.43
CA PHE A 283 -1.60 14.15 9.47
C PHE A 283 -1.44 15.66 9.70
N ALA A 284 -2.49 16.45 9.47
CA ALA A 284 -2.57 17.84 9.91
C ALA A 284 -2.71 17.99 11.44
N TYR A 285 -3.04 16.90 12.14
CA TYR A 285 -3.29 16.83 13.59
C TYR A 285 -2.45 15.70 14.21
N PRO A 286 -1.11 15.87 14.32
CA PRO A 286 -0.21 14.75 14.56
C PRO A 286 -0.44 14.00 15.87
N ASP A 287 -0.90 14.68 16.92
CA ASP A 287 -1.22 14.04 18.19
C ASP A 287 -2.42 13.09 18.05
N ILE A 288 -3.48 13.50 17.37
CA ILE A 288 -4.66 12.67 17.15
C ILE A 288 -4.32 11.50 16.20
N ALA A 289 -3.58 11.76 15.13
CA ALA A 289 -3.10 10.71 14.25
C ALA A 289 -2.29 9.65 15.00
N ARG A 290 -1.32 10.06 15.84
CA ARG A 290 -0.51 9.13 16.63
C ARG A 290 -1.38 8.26 17.52
N GLU A 291 -2.24 8.87 18.33
CA GLU A 291 -3.08 8.17 19.30
C GLU A 291 -4.08 7.23 18.61
N PHE A 292 -4.70 7.68 17.51
CA PHE A 292 -5.70 6.89 16.79
C PHE A 292 -5.07 5.73 16.01
N ILE A 293 -3.97 5.94 15.29
CA ILE A 293 -3.31 4.85 14.56
C ILE A 293 -2.77 3.80 15.54
N GLN A 294 -2.25 4.23 16.69
CA GLN A 294 -1.84 3.31 17.75
C GLN A 294 -3.04 2.51 18.29
N LEU A 295 -4.21 3.14 18.47
CA LEU A 295 -5.44 2.48 18.90
C LEU A 295 -5.90 1.42 17.88
N LEU A 296 -5.96 1.76 16.59
CA LEU A 296 -6.30 0.81 15.52
C LEU A 296 -5.38 -0.42 15.53
N ARG A 297 -4.08 -0.19 15.77
CA ARG A 297 -3.11 -1.27 15.91
C ARG A 297 -3.40 -2.14 17.13
N THR A 298 -3.67 -1.55 18.29
CA THR A 298 -4.04 -2.29 19.50
C THR A 298 -5.27 -3.17 19.27
N TRP A 299 -6.31 -2.64 18.62
CA TRP A 299 -7.50 -3.40 18.26
C TRP A 299 -7.21 -4.55 17.28
N SER A 300 -6.36 -4.31 16.28
CA SER A 300 -5.89 -5.36 15.36
C SER A 300 -5.14 -6.48 16.08
N GLU A 301 -4.29 -6.15 17.04
CA GLU A 301 -3.53 -7.13 17.82
C GLU A 301 -4.45 -7.93 18.76
N GLN A 302 -5.41 -7.28 19.42
CA GLN A 302 -6.44 -7.94 20.23
C GLN A 302 -7.28 -8.91 19.41
N ALA A 303 -7.64 -8.53 18.18
CA ALA A 303 -8.41 -9.35 17.25
C ALA A 303 -7.65 -10.59 16.74
N LYS A 304 -6.32 -10.64 16.87
CA LYS A 304 -5.48 -11.80 16.51
C LYS A 304 -5.17 -12.73 17.69
N ALA A 305 -5.56 -12.37 18.91
CA ALA A 305 -5.23 -13.13 20.11
C ALA A 305 -5.82 -14.56 20.04
N ARG A 306 -5.09 -15.57 20.55
CA ARG A 306 -5.38 -17.00 20.30
C ARG A 306 -6.71 -17.52 20.87
N VAL A 307 -7.31 -16.83 21.83
CA VAL A 307 -8.58 -17.27 22.44
C VAL A 307 -9.73 -16.68 21.62
N ALA A 308 -10.21 -17.44 20.62
CA ALA A 308 -11.22 -16.97 19.67
C ALA A 308 -12.67 -17.10 20.19
N GLU A 309 -12.95 -18.11 21.02
CA GLU A 309 -14.33 -18.49 21.38
C GLU A 309 -15.06 -17.48 22.28
N SER A 310 -14.33 -16.57 22.94
CA SER A 310 -14.90 -15.54 23.82
C SER A 310 -14.47 -14.12 23.46
N ASN A 311 -13.82 -13.92 22.31
CA ASN A 311 -13.20 -12.64 21.97
C ASN A 311 -13.93 -11.99 20.78
N SER A 312 -14.83 -11.06 21.09
CA SER A 312 -15.56 -10.26 20.10
C SER A 312 -14.65 -9.55 19.09
N TRP A 313 -13.39 -9.26 19.46
CA TRP A 313 -12.42 -8.64 18.55
C TRP A 313 -12.06 -9.49 17.34
N HIS A 314 -12.20 -10.83 17.37
CA HIS A 314 -12.01 -11.67 16.17
C HIS A 314 -12.95 -11.31 15.01
N LYS A 315 -14.04 -10.57 15.31
CA LYS A 315 -14.96 -10.06 14.30
C LYS A 315 -14.38 -8.85 13.55
N LEU A 316 -13.35 -8.17 14.04
CA LEU A 316 -12.84 -6.94 13.44
C LEU A 316 -11.83 -7.19 12.30
N ARG A 317 -11.97 -6.43 11.22
CA ARG A 317 -10.97 -6.24 10.16
C ARG A 317 -10.87 -4.76 9.80
N LEU A 318 -9.66 -4.27 9.56
CA LEU A 318 -9.37 -2.87 9.30
C LEU A 318 -8.74 -2.71 7.93
N VAL A 319 -9.28 -1.79 7.13
CA VAL A 319 -8.71 -1.32 5.87
C VAL A 319 -8.47 0.17 6.01
N THR A 320 -7.23 0.63 5.81
CA THR A 320 -6.92 2.06 5.80
C THR A 320 -6.39 2.47 4.43
N VAL A 321 -6.70 3.69 4.01
CA VAL A 321 -6.24 4.27 2.76
C VAL A 321 -5.60 5.62 3.06
N HIS A 322 -4.39 5.86 2.55
CA HIS A 322 -3.77 7.18 2.58
C HIS A 322 -2.97 7.51 1.33
N SER A 323 -2.90 8.81 1.04
CA SER A 323 -2.13 9.39 -0.05
C SER A 323 -0.68 9.65 0.37
N THR A 324 0.30 9.22 -0.43
CA THR A 324 1.73 9.23 -0.07
C THR A 324 2.43 10.57 -0.31
N GLU A 325 1.83 11.47 -1.10
CA GLU A 325 2.32 12.83 -1.30
C GLU A 325 2.16 13.72 -0.05
N ILE A 326 1.31 13.33 0.89
CA ILE A 326 1.19 13.98 2.20
C ILE A 326 2.11 13.22 3.16
N MET A 327 3.26 13.81 3.45
CA MET A 327 4.27 13.17 4.30
C MET A 327 3.74 12.96 5.72
N ILE A 328 4.01 11.77 6.26
CA ILE A 328 3.73 11.44 7.65
C ILE A 328 4.59 12.35 8.55
N PRO A 329 3.98 13.09 9.49
CA PRO A 329 4.70 13.91 10.46
C PRO A 329 5.79 13.12 11.20
N PRO A 330 6.97 13.70 11.48
CA PRO A 330 8.06 13.01 12.18
C PRO A 330 7.69 12.46 13.56
N SER A 331 6.68 13.04 14.21
CA SER A 331 6.16 12.60 15.52
C SER A 331 5.37 11.29 15.45
N ILE A 332 4.99 10.83 14.26
CA ILE A 332 4.27 9.58 14.04
C ILE A 332 5.26 8.54 13.53
N ASN A 333 5.42 7.45 14.27
CA ASN A 333 6.29 6.36 13.85
C ASN A 333 5.68 5.65 12.62
N PRO A 334 6.34 5.67 11.44
CA PRO A 334 5.80 5.07 10.23
C PRO A 334 5.53 3.56 10.36
N SER A 335 6.21 2.88 11.30
CA SER A 335 5.97 1.46 11.56
C SER A 335 4.55 1.15 12.04
N LEU A 336 3.83 2.13 12.60
CA LEU A 336 2.43 1.97 13.02
C LEU A 336 1.53 1.62 11.82
N LEU A 337 1.75 2.26 10.67
CA LEU A 337 1.04 1.98 9.40
C LEU A 337 1.68 0.86 8.58
N ASN A 338 2.84 0.36 9.00
CA ASN A 338 3.51 -0.78 8.35
C ASN A 338 3.23 -2.11 9.07
N THR A 339 2.30 -2.13 10.03
CA THR A 339 1.84 -3.37 10.65
C THR A 339 0.80 -4.07 9.78
N GLY A 340 0.96 -5.37 9.55
CA GLY A 340 0.11 -6.16 8.66
C GLY A 340 0.46 -6.05 7.19
N LEU A 341 -0.56 -6.05 6.34
CA LEU A 341 -0.40 -6.06 4.88
C LEU A 341 -0.41 -4.62 4.37
N VAL A 342 0.65 -4.23 3.65
CA VAL A 342 0.79 -2.90 3.05
C VAL A 342 0.77 -3.04 1.54
N MET A 343 -0.20 -2.39 0.90
CA MET A 343 -0.36 -2.36 -0.55
C MET A 343 0.11 -1.02 -1.09
N ASN A 344 1.24 -1.04 -1.80
CA ASN A 344 1.64 0.07 -2.66
C ASN A 344 1.03 -0.16 -4.04
N LEU A 345 0.24 0.79 -4.54
CA LEU A 345 -0.32 0.66 -5.88
C LEU A 345 0.72 1.14 -6.90
N PRO A 346 1.21 0.25 -7.79
CA PRO A 346 2.11 0.65 -8.85
C PRO A 346 1.34 1.35 -9.97
N GLU A 347 2.12 2.00 -10.82
CA GLU A 347 1.70 2.38 -12.17
C GLU A 347 1.32 1.15 -12.99
N PHE A 348 0.63 1.38 -14.10
CA PHE A 348 0.23 0.31 -15.00
C PHE A 348 1.42 -0.27 -15.76
N THR A 349 1.34 -1.56 -16.06
CA THR A 349 2.26 -2.18 -17.02
C THR A 349 1.86 -1.80 -18.46
N PRO A 350 2.75 -1.91 -19.45
CA PRO A 350 2.38 -1.67 -20.85
C PRO A 350 1.17 -2.50 -21.31
N ALA A 351 1.06 -3.76 -20.86
CA ALA A 351 -0.10 -4.61 -21.14
C ALA A 351 -1.41 -4.06 -20.52
N GLN A 352 -1.34 -3.50 -19.32
CA GLN A 352 -2.47 -2.82 -18.68
C GLN A 352 -2.84 -1.52 -19.39
N VAL A 353 -1.86 -0.79 -19.94
CA VAL A 353 -2.11 0.39 -20.78
C VAL A 353 -2.79 -0.01 -22.08
N GLN A 354 -2.35 -1.09 -22.73
CA GLN A 354 -2.99 -1.63 -23.94
C GLN A 354 -4.44 -2.05 -23.68
N ASP A 355 -4.70 -2.78 -22.58
CA ASP A 355 -6.06 -3.17 -22.16
C ASP A 355 -6.95 -1.94 -21.92
N LEU A 356 -6.42 -0.91 -21.25
CA LEU A 356 -7.14 0.34 -21.07
C LEU A 356 -7.45 1.04 -22.40
N ALA A 357 -6.49 1.12 -23.32
CA ALA A 357 -6.70 1.70 -24.64
C ALA A 357 -7.82 0.96 -25.40
N GLN A 358 -7.82 -0.37 -25.36
CA GLN A 358 -8.86 -1.20 -26.00
C GLN A 358 -10.25 -0.93 -25.42
N ARG A 359 -10.38 -0.76 -24.09
CA ARG A 359 -11.66 -0.42 -23.42
C ARG A 359 -12.20 0.94 -23.84
N TYR A 360 -11.34 1.88 -24.23
CA TYR A 360 -11.70 3.18 -24.80
C TYR A 360 -11.78 3.17 -26.34
N GLU A 361 -11.76 1.98 -26.96
CA GLU A 361 -11.84 1.80 -28.41
C GLU A 361 -10.71 2.53 -29.16
N GLN A 362 -9.53 2.62 -28.56
CA GLN A 362 -8.34 3.23 -29.16
C GLN A 362 -7.42 2.17 -29.73
N GLU A 363 -7.19 2.23 -31.04
CA GLU A 363 -6.21 1.39 -31.74
C GLU A 363 -4.82 2.02 -31.62
N ILE A 364 -4.05 1.54 -30.65
CA ILE A 364 -2.70 2.04 -30.36
C ILE A 364 -1.73 0.86 -30.37
N ASN A 365 -0.60 1.03 -31.06
CA ASN A 365 0.46 0.01 -31.14
C ASN A 365 1.47 0.11 -29.99
N GLU A 366 2.35 -0.89 -29.87
CA GLU A 366 3.36 -0.95 -28.80
C GLU A 366 4.27 0.28 -28.74
N GLN A 367 4.72 0.78 -29.89
CA GLN A 367 5.58 1.97 -29.95
C GLN A 367 4.87 3.23 -29.44
N GLN A 368 3.61 3.40 -29.83
CA GLN A 368 2.79 4.51 -29.35
C GLN A 368 2.49 4.39 -27.85
N ILE A 369 2.34 3.16 -27.32
CA ILE A 369 2.20 2.93 -25.87
C ILE A 369 3.48 3.35 -25.14
N GLU A 370 4.65 2.99 -25.65
CA GLU A 370 5.93 3.41 -25.05
C GLU A 370 6.08 4.93 -25.08
N GLN A 371 5.69 5.59 -26.17
CA GLN A 371 5.69 7.06 -26.28
C GLN A 371 4.72 7.69 -25.28
N LEU A 372 3.51 7.15 -25.15
CA LEU A 372 2.51 7.63 -24.20
C LEU A 372 2.98 7.46 -22.75
N ILE A 373 3.50 6.29 -22.40
CA ILE A 373 4.06 6.02 -21.06
C ILE A 373 5.26 6.94 -20.79
N THR A 374 6.13 7.17 -21.77
CA THR A 374 7.25 8.11 -21.60
C THR A 374 6.75 9.53 -21.33
N PHE A 375 5.73 9.96 -22.08
CA PHE A 375 5.25 11.33 -22.02
C PHE A 375 4.40 11.62 -20.77
N ILE A 376 3.38 10.81 -20.49
CA ILE A 376 2.47 11.04 -19.34
C ILE A 376 2.67 10.07 -18.19
N GLY A 377 3.60 9.11 -18.27
CA GLY A 377 3.77 8.06 -17.27
C GLY A 377 2.67 7.01 -17.36
N ALA A 378 2.88 5.85 -16.75
CA ALA A 378 1.84 4.82 -16.66
C ALA A 378 0.85 5.06 -15.50
N HIS A 379 0.54 6.34 -15.24
CA HIS A 379 -0.32 6.75 -14.14
C HIS A 379 -1.80 6.56 -14.47
N PRO A 380 -2.57 5.80 -13.66
CA PRO A 380 -3.94 5.41 -13.98
C PRO A 380 -4.85 6.57 -14.41
N TYR A 381 -4.89 7.65 -13.64
CA TYR A 381 -5.72 8.81 -13.97
C TYR A 381 -5.27 9.55 -15.23
N ARG A 382 -3.95 9.69 -15.47
CA ARG A 382 -3.48 10.44 -16.63
C ARG A 382 -3.80 9.68 -17.91
N LEU A 383 -3.59 8.36 -17.90
CA LEU A 383 -3.99 7.48 -18.99
C LEU A 383 -5.50 7.48 -19.24
N GLN A 384 -6.31 7.39 -18.18
CA GLN A 384 -7.76 7.47 -18.33
C GLN A 384 -8.22 8.81 -18.90
N LEU A 385 -7.61 9.92 -18.47
CA LEU A 385 -7.93 11.24 -19.01
C LEU A 385 -7.53 11.37 -20.48
N ALA A 386 -6.34 10.87 -20.87
CA ALA A 386 -5.94 10.80 -22.26
C ALA A 386 -6.97 10.04 -23.10
N PHE A 387 -7.26 8.78 -22.74
CA PHE A 387 -8.16 7.95 -23.52
C PHE A 387 -9.60 8.45 -23.54
N TYR A 388 -10.06 9.08 -22.46
CA TYR A 388 -11.35 9.76 -22.41
C TYR A 388 -11.46 10.85 -23.49
N TYR A 389 -10.46 11.73 -23.60
CA TYR A 389 -10.49 12.82 -24.58
C TYR A 389 -10.19 12.37 -26.02
N LEU A 390 -9.40 11.32 -26.18
CA LEU A 390 -9.18 10.65 -27.48
C LEU A 390 -10.48 10.01 -27.99
N GLN A 391 -11.22 9.30 -27.13
CA GLN A 391 -12.52 8.71 -27.50
C GLN A 391 -13.55 9.79 -27.86
N GLN A 392 -13.49 10.96 -27.22
CA GLN A 392 -14.32 12.12 -27.57
C GLN A 392 -13.85 12.87 -28.82
N GLN A 393 -12.71 12.50 -29.41
CA GLN A 393 -12.11 13.15 -30.57
C GLN A 393 -11.85 14.66 -30.38
N THR A 394 -11.59 15.06 -29.12
CA THR A 394 -11.31 16.47 -28.77
C THR A 394 -9.82 16.83 -28.85
N ILE A 395 -8.98 15.80 -28.93
CA ILE A 395 -7.53 15.85 -29.13
C ILE A 395 -7.15 14.56 -29.87
N THR A 396 -6.11 14.59 -30.70
CA THR A 396 -5.52 13.35 -31.26
C THR A 396 -4.33 12.87 -30.43
N LEU A 397 -3.88 11.63 -30.67
CA LEU A 397 -2.70 11.11 -29.97
C LEU A 397 -1.45 11.89 -30.35
N GLU A 398 -1.33 12.27 -31.62
CA GLU A 398 -0.22 13.09 -32.14
C GLU A 398 -0.24 14.47 -31.49
N GLU A 399 -1.38 15.14 -31.42
CA GLU A 399 -1.51 16.42 -30.73
C GLU A 399 -1.14 16.31 -29.24
N LEU A 400 -1.54 15.22 -28.57
CA LEU A 400 -1.20 15.00 -27.17
C LEU A 400 0.31 14.82 -26.96
N LEU A 401 1.00 14.10 -27.85
CA LEU A 401 2.43 13.78 -27.73
C LEU A 401 3.34 14.91 -28.21
N GLU A 402 2.93 15.66 -29.24
CA GLU A 402 3.77 16.65 -29.91
C GLU A 402 3.50 18.09 -29.43
N ASN A 403 2.30 18.39 -28.92
CA ASN A 403 1.94 19.74 -28.47
C ASN A 403 1.94 19.84 -26.93
N SER A 404 3.07 20.28 -26.38
CA SER A 404 3.26 20.43 -24.93
C SER A 404 2.30 21.43 -24.29
N GLU A 405 1.92 22.52 -24.97
CA GLU A 405 0.95 23.50 -24.48
C GLU A 405 -0.45 22.88 -24.37
N ARG A 406 -0.86 22.13 -25.41
CA ARG A 406 -2.15 21.44 -25.41
C ARG A 406 -2.21 20.36 -24.33
N ALA A 407 -1.13 19.59 -24.16
CA ALA A 407 -1.01 18.58 -23.12
C ALA A 407 -1.02 19.19 -21.72
N THR A 408 -0.23 20.25 -21.46
CA THR A 408 -0.23 20.92 -20.15
C THR A 408 -1.58 21.56 -19.83
N ALA A 409 -2.30 22.09 -20.83
CA ALA A 409 -3.67 22.56 -20.65
C ALA A 409 -4.64 21.41 -20.30
N LEU A 410 -4.50 20.25 -20.94
CA LEU A 410 -5.32 19.05 -20.65
C LEU A 410 -5.15 18.57 -19.21
N TYR A 411 -3.92 18.62 -18.69
CA TYR A 411 -3.58 18.17 -17.34
C TYR A 411 -3.43 19.31 -16.33
N ALA A 412 -3.91 20.52 -16.63
CA ALA A 412 -3.63 21.72 -15.84
C ALA A 412 -3.99 21.56 -14.35
N GLU A 413 -5.18 21.02 -14.05
CA GLU A 413 -5.62 20.79 -12.67
C GLU A 413 -4.71 19.80 -11.93
N HIS A 414 -4.34 18.69 -12.59
CA HIS A 414 -3.43 17.69 -12.02
C HIS A 414 -2.05 18.27 -11.75
N LEU A 415 -1.50 19.00 -12.72
CA LEU A 415 -0.18 19.64 -12.62
C LEU A 415 -0.16 20.71 -11.52
N GLN A 416 -1.20 21.53 -11.41
CA GLN A 416 -1.37 22.49 -10.32
C GLN A 416 -1.45 21.80 -8.96
N GLN A 417 -2.15 20.67 -8.85
CA GLN A 417 -2.18 19.89 -7.62
C GLN A 417 -0.79 19.34 -7.25
N GLN A 418 -0.03 18.82 -8.22
CA GLN A 418 1.34 18.38 -7.99
C GLN A 418 2.24 19.53 -7.51
N TRP A 419 2.09 20.71 -8.11
CA TRP A 419 2.80 21.91 -7.68
C TRP A 419 2.46 22.31 -6.25
N TRP A 420 1.18 22.43 -5.92
CA TRP A 420 0.75 22.77 -4.56
C TRP A 420 1.26 21.77 -3.53
N ASN A 421 1.32 20.48 -3.85
CA ASN A 421 1.88 19.47 -2.94
C ASN A 421 3.38 19.64 -2.76
N LEU A 422 4.13 19.89 -3.85
CA LEU A 422 5.57 20.08 -3.81
C LEU A 422 5.97 21.33 -3.01
N GLN A 423 5.25 22.44 -3.19
CA GLN A 423 5.49 23.72 -2.48
C GLN A 423 5.38 23.62 -0.95
N ARG A 424 4.81 22.55 -0.40
CA ARG A 424 4.73 22.34 1.05
C ARG A 424 6.07 21.93 1.66
N TYR A 425 7.06 21.62 0.83
CA TYR A 425 8.34 21.05 1.24
C TYR A 425 9.48 21.80 0.54
N ASP A 426 9.84 22.97 1.09
CA ASP A 426 10.86 23.86 0.54
C ASP A 426 12.19 23.15 0.26
N GLU A 427 12.54 22.14 1.08
CA GLU A 427 13.77 21.37 0.91
C GLU A 427 13.79 20.51 -0.38
N LEU A 428 12.64 20.26 -0.99
CA LEU A 428 12.52 19.48 -2.23
C LEU A 428 12.61 20.36 -3.48
N LEU A 429 12.34 21.67 -3.38
CA LEU A 429 12.30 22.56 -4.54
C LEU A 429 13.64 22.62 -5.29
N PRO A 430 14.80 22.88 -4.65
CA PRO A 430 16.06 23.02 -5.38
C PRO A 430 16.45 21.74 -6.13
N ILE A 431 16.29 20.59 -5.47
CA ILE A 431 16.65 19.30 -6.06
C ILE A 431 15.66 18.90 -7.17
N PHE A 432 14.37 19.23 -7.03
CA PHE A 432 13.41 18.96 -8.09
C PHE A 432 13.62 19.88 -9.30
N THR A 433 13.99 21.14 -9.10
CA THR A 433 14.42 22.05 -10.18
C THR A 433 15.62 21.46 -10.95
N GLU A 434 16.59 20.88 -10.24
CA GLU A 434 17.72 20.21 -10.88
C GLU A 434 17.26 19.01 -11.73
N ILE A 435 16.34 18.17 -11.21
CA ILE A 435 15.78 17.03 -11.96
C ILE A 435 15.04 17.50 -13.22
N VAL A 436 14.23 18.56 -13.10
CA VAL A 436 13.46 19.13 -14.22
C VAL A 436 14.37 19.72 -15.30
N ASN A 437 15.53 20.27 -14.93
CA ASN A 437 16.49 20.85 -15.88
C ASN A 437 17.44 19.83 -16.51
N ASN A 438 17.45 18.58 -16.04
CA ASN A 438 18.31 17.53 -16.56
C ASN A 438 17.51 16.45 -17.30
N SER A 439 18.01 16.04 -18.47
CA SER A 439 17.44 14.91 -19.23
C SER A 439 17.94 13.54 -18.76
N LYS A 440 19.03 13.51 -17.98
CA LYS A 440 19.63 12.29 -17.43
C LYS A 440 19.34 12.19 -15.93
N PRO A 441 19.25 10.96 -15.38
CA PRO A 441 19.07 10.78 -13.94
C PRO A 441 20.19 11.46 -13.14
N ILE A 442 19.83 12.22 -12.11
CA ILE A 442 20.81 12.91 -11.23
C ILE A 442 20.96 12.16 -9.91
N GLU A 443 22.11 12.31 -9.27
CA GLU A 443 22.37 11.73 -7.95
C GLU A 443 21.58 12.50 -6.88
N ILE A 444 20.91 11.79 -5.98
CA ILE A 444 20.05 12.38 -4.95
C ILE A 444 20.25 11.70 -3.61
N LYS A 445 20.19 12.48 -2.54
CA LYS A 445 20.11 11.93 -1.19
C LYS A 445 18.88 11.04 -1.08
N VAL A 446 19.09 9.77 -0.70
CA VAL A 446 18.08 8.72 -0.60
C VAL A 446 16.75 9.20 0.04
N PHE A 447 16.82 9.95 1.14
CA PHE A 447 15.64 10.47 1.82
C PHE A 447 14.83 11.48 0.99
N LEU A 448 15.48 12.40 0.26
CA LEU A 448 14.82 13.37 -0.61
C LEU A 448 14.22 12.67 -1.84
N GLY A 449 14.95 11.70 -2.41
CA GLY A 449 14.46 10.86 -3.49
C GLY A 449 13.18 10.13 -3.11
N TYR A 450 13.14 9.50 -1.93
CA TYR A 450 11.93 8.81 -1.48
C TYR A 450 10.74 9.75 -1.28
N LYS A 451 10.95 10.98 -0.80
CA LYS A 451 9.87 11.99 -0.71
C LYS A 451 9.30 12.31 -2.07
N LEU A 452 10.14 12.60 -3.06
CA LEU A 452 9.72 12.90 -4.42
C LEU A 452 9.04 11.69 -5.10
N GLN A 453 9.54 10.47 -4.87
CA GLN A 453 8.91 9.26 -5.41
C GLN A 453 7.54 9.01 -4.77
N ASN A 454 7.40 9.24 -3.46
CA ASN A 454 6.11 9.13 -2.77
C ASN A 454 5.09 10.16 -3.25
N MET A 455 5.54 11.29 -3.81
CA MET A 455 4.66 12.25 -4.50
C MET A 455 4.30 11.80 -5.92
N GLY A 456 4.95 10.77 -6.46
CA GLY A 456 4.79 10.35 -7.85
C GLY A 456 5.46 11.29 -8.84
N LEU A 457 6.45 12.08 -8.41
CA LEU A 457 7.15 13.04 -9.26
C LEU A 457 8.36 12.44 -10.00
N VAL A 458 9.02 11.46 -9.39
CA VAL A 458 10.27 10.87 -9.88
C VAL A 458 10.27 9.35 -9.82
N HIS A 459 11.08 8.72 -10.65
CA HIS A 459 11.50 7.34 -10.48
C HIS A 459 12.92 7.29 -9.90
N LEU A 460 13.17 6.30 -9.03
CA LEU A 460 14.49 6.07 -8.45
C LEU A 460 15.13 4.80 -9.03
N GLU A 461 16.39 4.95 -9.44
CA GLU A 461 17.29 3.87 -9.81
C GLU A 461 18.52 3.91 -8.90
N GLY A 462 18.46 3.20 -7.77
CA GLY A 462 19.47 3.30 -6.73
C GLY A 462 19.43 4.66 -6.04
N ASP A 463 20.51 5.43 -6.15
CA ASP A 463 20.64 6.80 -5.66
C ASP A 463 20.43 7.85 -6.75
N ARG A 464 19.95 7.45 -7.94
CA ARG A 464 19.65 8.35 -9.03
C ARG A 464 18.16 8.57 -9.20
N ALA A 465 17.77 9.82 -9.48
CA ALA A 465 16.39 10.21 -9.74
C ALA A 465 16.22 10.77 -11.15
N SER A 466 15.14 10.37 -11.82
CA SER A 466 14.65 10.95 -13.08
C SER A 466 13.18 11.34 -12.94
N LEU A 467 12.70 12.25 -13.80
CA LEU A 467 11.28 12.56 -13.87
C LEU A 467 10.46 11.28 -14.14
N SER A 468 9.30 11.18 -13.49
CA SER A 468 8.37 10.07 -13.72
C SER A 468 7.68 10.15 -15.08
N CYS A 469 7.60 11.34 -15.68
CA CYS A 469 7.07 11.54 -17.02
C CYS A 469 7.53 12.89 -17.60
N GLU A 470 7.60 12.99 -18.93
CA GLU A 470 8.06 14.21 -19.61
C GLU A 470 7.03 15.34 -19.61
N LEU A 471 5.74 15.06 -19.41
CA LEU A 471 4.67 16.04 -19.23
C LEU A 471 4.98 17.05 -18.11
N PHE A 472 5.71 16.63 -17.08
CA PHE A 472 6.10 17.48 -15.96
C PHE A 472 7.09 18.56 -16.37
N ARG A 473 7.97 18.29 -17.34
CA ARG A 473 9.06 19.21 -17.71
C ARG A 473 8.58 20.60 -18.16
N PRO A 474 7.70 20.75 -19.18
CA PRO A 474 7.27 22.07 -19.64
C PRO A 474 6.52 22.86 -18.56
N PHE A 475 5.70 22.20 -17.75
CA PHE A 475 4.96 22.86 -16.68
C PHE A 475 5.87 23.32 -15.54
N PHE A 476 6.72 22.44 -15.01
CA PHE A 476 7.57 22.78 -13.87
C PHE A 476 8.69 23.75 -14.22
N MET A 477 9.22 23.75 -15.45
CA MET A 477 10.11 24.82 -15.91
C MET A 477 9.43 26.20 -15.87
N GLY A 478 8.12 26.27 -16.09
CA GLY A 478 7.37 27.53 -16.03
C GLY A 478 7.17 28.08 -14.62
N VAL A 479 7.12 27.22 -13.59
CA VAL A 479 6.80 27.62 -12.21
C VAL A 479 7.98 27.56 -11.22
N LEU A 480 9.06 26.85 -11.55
CA LEU A 480 10.26 26.73 -10.72
C LEU A 480 11.37 27.75 -11.07
N ASN A 481 11.24 28.44 -12.22
CA ASN A 481 12.20 29.42 -12.70
C ASN A 481 11.98 30.82 -12.11
#